data_AF-A0A6J6UPM0-F1
#
_entry.id   AF-A0A6J6UPM0-F1
#
_cell.length_a   1.000
_cell.length_b   1.000
_cell.length_c   1.000
_cell.angle_alpha   90.00
_cell.angle_beta   90.00
_cell.angle_gamma   90.00
#
_symmetry.space_group_name_H-M   'P 1'
#
loop_
_entity.id
_entity.type
_entity.pdbx_description
1 polymer ?
#
loop_
_entity_poly.entity_id
_entity_poly.type
_entity_poly.pdbx_seq_one_letter_code
_entity_poly.pdbx_strand_id
1 'polypeptide(L)'
;MNDDKDRFLLDRRYTAAFENLEDSAIAKLTMTLEGDLRDGFSRIVGLPATAFDDETTLGALVRDGIAKRRAAHDAGVVLAEPCTQWTIEKLGDSSEDPSLEELHAVLPEALEKFGLDAVRLMVIQYSRSLKGFRLLVASDERFAPSGPAPTTAVREIDEAAQAAKREARKARKAEEKAAKAKQQGRR
;
A
#
# COMPACT_ATOMS: atom_id res chain seq x y z
N MET A 1 12.78 9.80 2.72
CA MET A 1 11.49 9.13 2.48
C MET A 1 10.41 10.17 2.70
N ASN A 2 9.32 10.21 1.92
CA ASN A 2 8.26 11.19 2.17
C ASN A 2 7.10 10.43 2.81
N ASP A 3 7.20 10.24 4.12
CA ASP A 3 6.36 9.30 4.88
C ASP A 3 4.86 9.53 4.68
N ASP A 4 4.45 10.80 4.49
CA ASP A 4 3.05 11.17 4.16
C ASP A 4 2.61 10.65 2.79
N LYS A 5 3.47 10.79 1.78
CA LYS A 5 3.20 10.21 0.45
C LYS A 5 3.17 8.69 0.53
N ASP A 6 3.97 8.12 1.43
CA ASP A 6 4.09 6.68 1.56
C ASP A 6 2.86 6.04 2.18
N ARG A 7 2.40 6.63 3.27
CA ARG A 7 1.13 6.34 3.92
C ARG A 7 -0.06 6.51 2.99
N PHE A 8 -0.15 7.62 2.25
CA PHE A 8 -1.26 7.87 1.33
C PHE A 8 -1.41 6.78 0.26
N LEU A 9 -0.30 6.32 -0.32
CA LEU A 9 -0.33 5.29 -1.34
C LEU A 9 -0.64 3.90 -0.77
N LEU A 10 -0.21 3.60 0.46
CA LEU A 10 -0.60 2.37 1.15
C LEU A 10 -2.10 2.38 1.46
N ASP A 11 -2.64 3.48 1.98
CA ASP A 11 -4.06 3.64 2.26
C ASP A 11 -4.91 3.41 0.99
N ARG A 12 -4.49 3.97 -0.16
CA ARG A 12 -5.14 3.72 -1.44
C ARG A 12 -5.09 2.24 -1.86
N ARG A 13 -3.96 1.56 -1.65
CA ARG A 13 -3.82 0.13 -1.98
C ARG A 13 -4.71 -0.74 -1.10
N TYR A 14 -4.76 -0.47 0.20
CA TYR A 14 -5.67 -1.18 1.11
C TYR A 14 -7.13 -0.91 0.78
N THR A 15 -7.49 0.34 0.48
CA THR A 15 -8.86 0.69 0.05
C THR A 15 -9.26 -0.14 -1.17
N ALA A 16 -8.42 -0.16 -2.20
CA ALA A 16 -8.70 -0.96 -3.40
C ALA A 16 -8.72 -2.47 -3.12
N ALA A 17 -7.90 -2.97 -2.19
CA ALA A 17 -7.96 -4.37 -1.76
C ALA A 17 -9.33 -4.69 -1.13
N PHE A 18 -9.79 -3.88 -0.16
CA PHE A 18 -11.09 -4.07 0.47
C PHE A 18 -12.27 -3.94 -0.51
N GLU A 19 -12.21 -3.03 -1.48
CA GLU A 19 -13.23 -2.91 -2.54
C GLU A 19 -13.39 -4.19 -3.37
N ASN A 20 -12.33 -4.98 -3.53
CA ASN A 20 -12.35 -6.22 -4.31
C ASN A 20 -12.54 -7.49 -3.47
N LEU A 21 -12.46 -7.40 -2.14
CA LEU A 21 -12.78 -8.51 -1.25
C LEU A 21 -14.30 -8.64 -1.12
N GLU A 22 -14.81 -9.86 -1.07
CA GLU A 22 -16.19 -10.11 -0.66
C GLU A 22 -16.36 -9.98 0.85
N ASP A 23 -17.58 -9.66 1.31
CA ASP A 23 -17.87 -9.59 2.75
C ASP A 23 -17.59 -10.91 3.47
N SER A 24 -17.81 -12.05 2.80
CA SER A 24 -17.50 -13.38 3.33
C SER A 24 -16.00 -13.57 3.59
N ALA A 25 -15.12 -13.01 2.74
CA ALA A 25 -13.67 -13.05 2.92
C ALA A 25 -13.22 -12.13 4.06
N ILE A 26 -13.80 -10.93 4.15
CA ILE A 26 -13.54 -9.99 5.24
C ILE A 26 -13.96 -10.60 6.59
N ALA A 27 -15.13 -11.24 6.65
CA ALA A 27 -15.61 -11.93 7.85
C ALA A 27 -14.62 -13.02 8.29
N LYS A 28 -14.20 -13.90 7.37
CA LYS A 28 -13.21 -14.96 7.66
C LYS A 28 -11.90 -14.40 8.20
N LEU A 29 -11.31 -13.39 7.55
CA LEU A 29 -10.10 -12.72 8.04
C LEU A 29 -10.28 -12.09 9.42
N THR A 30 -11.47 -11.55 9.69
CA THR A 30 -11.77 -10.93 10.99
C THR A 30 -11.93 -11.99 12.09
N MET A 31 -12.47 -13.16 11.74
CA MET A 31 -12.68 -14.26 12.68
C MET A 31 -11.37 -14.93 13.13
N THR A 32 -10.30 -14.87 12.33
CA THR A 32 -8.98 -15.40 12.72
C THR A 32 -8.25 -14.53 13.74
N LEU A 33 -8.74 -13.31 14.01
CA LEU A 33 -8.17 -12.45 15.04
C LEU A 33 -8.54 -12.96 16.44
N GLU A 34 -7.54 -12.99 17.31
CA GLU A 34 -7.67 -13.44 18.70
C GLU A 34 -7.15 -12.37 19.68
N GLY A 35 -7.63 -12.44 20.92
CA GLY A 35 -7.18 -11.58 22.02
C GLY A 35 -7.14 -10.10 21.69
N ASP A 36 -6.01 -9.46 21.99
CA ASP A 36 -5.80 -8.01 21.80
C ASP A 36 -5.92 -7.56 20.34
N LEU A 37 -5.62 -8.43 19.37
CA LEU A 37 -5.79 -8.11 17.94
C LEU A 37 -7.26 -7.95 17.58
N ARG A 38 -8.12 -8.87 18.06
CA ARG A 38 -9.57 -8.77 17.86
C ARG A 38 -10.13 -7.51 18.51
N ASP A 39 -9.74 -7.24 19.75
CA ASP A 39 -10.21 -6.07 20.49
C ASP A 39 -9.74 -4.76 19.86
N GLY A 40 -8.48 -4.71 19.45
CA GLY A 40 -7.89 -3.58 18.74
C GLY A 40 -8.61 -3.33 17.41
N PHE A 41 -8.80 -4.38 16.61
CA PHE A 41 -9.50 -4.29 15.33
C PHE A 41 -10.93 -3.77 15.48
N SER A 42 -11.66 -4.29 16.48
CA SER A 42 -13.02 -3.85 16.79
C SER A 42 -13.10 -2.36 17.09
N ARG A 43 -12.11 -1.80 17.81
CA ARG A 43 -12.02 -0.36 18.08
C ARG A 43 -11.66 0.45 16.82
N ILE A 44 -10.74 -0.06 15.99
CA ILE A 44 -10.29 0.60 14.76
C ILE A 44 -11.46 0.82 13.80
N VAL A 45 -12.25 -0.23 13.53
CA VAL A 45 -13.37 -0.14 12.58
C VAL A 45 -14.70 0.20 13.26
N GLY A 46 -14.76 0.18 14.60
CA GLY A 46 -15.91 0.58 15.39
C GLY A 46 -17.04 -0.45 15.42
N LEU A 47 -16.69 -1.73 15.56
CA LEU A 47 -17.65 -2.81 15.64
C LEU A 47 -18.45 -2.75 16.96
N PRO A 48 -19.75 -3.08 16.94
CA PRO A 48 -20.50 -3.33 18.16
C PRO A 48 -19.96 -4.58 18.88
N ALA A 49 -20.19 -4.66 20.19
CA ALA A 49 -19.71 -5.79 21.01
C ALA A 49 -20.24 -7.16 20.53
N THR A 50 -21.42 -7.17 19.90
CA THR A 50 -22.08 -8.37 19.37
C THR A 50 -21.72 -8.67 17.92
N ALA A 51 -20.77 -7.95 17.30
CA ALA A 51 -20.45 -8.11 15.88
C ALA A 51 -19.94 -9.52 15.55
N PHE A 52 -19.25 -10.16 16.49
CA PHE A 52 -18.69 -11.51 16.32
C PHE A 52 -19.72 -12.63 16.55
N ASP A 53 -20.94 -12.29 16.97
CA ASP A 53 -22.01 -13.26 17.21
C ASP A 53 -22.64 -13.76 15.89
N ASP A 54 -22.46 -13.00 14.81
CA ASP A 54 -23.01 -13.30 13.48
C ASP A 54 -21.99 -13.05 12.36
N GLU A 55 -21.33 -14.12 11.93
CA GLU A 55 -20.34 -14.09 10.84
C GLU A 55 -20.95 -13.58 9.52
N THR A 56 -22.26 -13.81 9.29
CA THR A 56 -22.90 -13.43 8.01
C THR A 56 -23.02 -11.93 7.82
N THR A 57 -23.09 -11.17 8.91
CA THR A 57 -23.17 -9.71 8.88
C THR A 57 -21.84 -9.03 9.22
N LEU A 58 -20.89 -9.75 9.84
CA LEU A 58 -19.59 -9.24 10.25
C LEU A 58 -18.81 -8.55 9.11
N GLY A 59 -18.73 -9.18 7.95
CA GLY A 59 -17.99 -8.64 6.80
C GLY A 59 -18.50 -7.27 6.35
N ALA A 60 -19.82 -7.12 6.26
CA ALA A 60 -20.46 -5.86 5.90
C ALA A 60 -20.25 -4.77 6.96
N LEU A 61 -20.33 -5.13 8.25
CA LEU A 61 -20.05 -4.22 9.36
C LEU A 61 -18.61 -3.70 9.34
N VAL A 62 -17.65 -4.60 9.08
CA VAL A 62 -16.24 -4.25 8.96
C VAL A 62 -16.03 -3.30 7.78
N ARG A 63 -16.59 -3.59 6.60
CA ARG A 63 -16.49 -2.74 5.41
C ARG A 63 -17.04 -1.33 5.68
N ASP A 64 -18.22 -1.25 6.27
CA ASP A 64 -18.86 0.02 6.64
C ASP A 64 -18.01 0.81 7.65
N GLY A 65 -17.47 0.13 8.66
CA GLY A 65 -16.56 0.70 9.64
C GLY A 65 -15.28 1.27 9.03
N ILE A 66 -14.63 0.51 8.13
CA ILE A 66 -13.45 0.94 7.38
C ILE A 66 -13.76 2.21 6.58
N ALA A 67 -14.88 2.24 5.86
CA ALA A 67 -15.26 3.38 5.03
C ALA A 67 -15.57 4.63 5.87
N LYS A 68 -16.38 4.50 6.93
CA LYS A 68 -16.77 5.63 7.80
C LYS A 68 -15.58 6.24 8.52
N ARG A 69 -14.61 5.42 8.95
CA ARG A 69 -13.46 5.85 9.75
C ARG A 69 -12.21 6.12 8.93
N ARG A 70 -12.23 5.83 7.62
CA ARG A 70 -11.06 5.92 6.73
C ARG A 70 -9.89 5.11 7.28
N ALA A 71 -10.20 3.89 7.72
CA ALA A 71 -9.27 3.03 8.46
C ALA A 71 -8.74 1.87 7.60
N ALA A 72 -8.75 2.00 6.26
CA ALA A 72 -8.36 0.92 5.36
C ALA A 72 -6.91 0.48 5.62
N HIS A 73 -5.99 1.43 5.76
CA HIS A 73 -4.59 1.13 6.11
C HIS A 73 -4.49 0.33 7.41
N ASP A 74 -5.03 0.85 8.50
CA ASP A 74 -4.85 0.26 9.83
C ASP A 74 -5.59 -1.09 9.96
N ALA A 75 -6.79 -1.20 9.37
CA ALA A 75 -7.54 -2.44 9.30
C ALA A 75 -6.79 -3.51 8.48
N GLY A 76 -6.21 -3.13 7.35
CA GLY A 76 -5.45 -4.03 6.49
C GLY A 76 -4.19 -4.59 7.17
N VAL A 77 -3.49 -3.76 7.95
CA VAL A 77 -2.35 -4.19 8.76
C VAL A 77 -2.79 -5.21 9.81
N VAL A 78 -3.83 -4.91 10.60
CA VAL A 78 -4.27 -5.80 11.67
C VAL A 78 -4.81 -7.13 11.14
N LEU A 79 -5.57 -7.13 10.03
CA LEU A 79 -6.05 -8.36 9.40
C LEU A 79 -4.92 -9.21 8.79
N ALA A 80 -3.80 -8.58 8.41
CA ALA A 80 -2.61 -9.28 7.92
C ALA A 80 -1.70 -9.79 9.04
N GLU A 81 -1.88 -9.33 10.28
CA GLU A 81 -0.93 -9.53 11.38
C GLU A 81 -0.59 -11.02 11.63
N PRO A 82 -1.56 -11.96 11.69
CA PRO A 82 -1.23 -13.38 11.89
C PRO A 82 -0.35 -13.96 10.78
N CYS A 83 -0.60 -13.58 9.53
CA CYS A 83 0.22 -13.98 8.37
C CYS A 83 1.60 -13.33 8.42
N THR A 84 1.66 -12.06 8.83
CA THR A 84 2.89 -11.27 8.92
C THR A 84 3.84 -11.84 9.97
N GLN A 85 3.36 -12.05 11.20
CA GLN A 85 4.16 -12.63 12.29
C GLN A 85 4.71 -14.00 11.90
N TRP A 86 3.85 -14.86 11.35
CA TRP A 86 4.29 -16.18 10.90
C TRP A 86 5.34 -16.12 9.79
N THR A 87 5.20 -15.18 8.85
CA THR A 87 6.17 -15.02 7.76
C THR A 87 7.51 -14.49 8.28
N ILE A 88 7.49 -13.57 9.25
CA ILE A 88 8.69 -13.08 9.94
C ILE A 88 9.40 -14.25 10.65
N GLU A 89 8.66 -15.07 11.42
CA GLU A 89 9.22 -16.24 12.09
C GLU A 89 9.87 -17.23 11.10
N LYS A 90 9.24 -17.45 9.94
CA LYS A 90 9.75 -18.36 8.90
C LYS A 90 10.99 -17.83 8.19
N LEU A 91 11.06 -16.51 7.96
CA LEU A 91 12.20 -15.86 7.33
C LEU A 91 13.38 -15.66 8.30
N GLY A 92 13.12 -15.60 9.62
CA GLY A 92 14.15 -15.40 10.64
C GLY A 92 14.94 -14.12 10.39
N ASP A 93 16.27 -14.24 10.33
CA ASP A 93 17.18 -13.11 10.11
C ASP A 93 16.96 -12.39 8.77
N SER A 94 16.41 -13.09 7.77
CA SER A 94 16.10 -12.49 6.47
C SER A 94 14.80 -11.68 6.46
N SER A 95 14.02 -11.67 7.55
CA SER A 95 12.72 -10.99 7.60
C SER A 95 12.79 -9.47 7.38
N GLU A 96 13.91 -8.84 7.74
CA GLU A 96 14.11 -7.38 7.62
C GLU A 96 14.38 -6.93 6.17
N ASP A 97 14.97 -7.78 5.31
CA ASP A 97 15.16 -7.51 3.88
C ASP A 97 15.15 -8.82 3.06
N PRO A 98 14.00 -9.50 2.95
CA PRO A 98 13.94 -10.79 2.29
C PRO A 98 14.11 -10.60 0.78
N SER A 99 14.88 -11.50 0.17
CA SER A 99 15.00 -11.59 -1.28
C SER A 99 13.72 -12.14 -1.93
N LEU A 100 13.59 -11.96 -3.23
CA LEU A 100 12.46 -12.55 -3.98
C LEU A 100 12.45 -14.09 -3.90
N GLU A 101 13.63 -14.72 -3.87
CA GLU A 101 13.78 -16.17 -3.77
C GLU A 101 13.28 -16.69 -2.42
N GLU A 102 13.67 -16.03 -1.32
CA GLU A 102 13.21 -16.38 0.03
C GLU A 102 11.69 -16.18 0.18
N LEU A 103 11.14 -15.12 -0.41
CA LEU A 103 9.69 -14.93 -0.45
C LEU A 103 9.00 -16.07 -1.22
N HIS A 104 9.50 -16.46 -2.39
CA HIS A 104 8.93 -17.59 -3.14
C HIS A 104 9.04 -18.93 -2.40
N ALA A 105 10.03 -19.11 -1.54
CA ALA A 105 10.15 -20.30 -0.70
C ALA A 105 9.06 -20.37 0.39
N VAL A 106 8.70 -19.23 0.98
CA VAL A 106 7.77 -19.15 2.12
C VAL A 106 6.30 -18.96 1.68
N LEU A 107 6.06 -18.27 0.57
CA LEU A 107 4.70 -17.91 0.11
C LEU A 107 3.76 -19.12 -0.13
N PRO A 108 4.19 -20.28 -0.67
CA PRO A 108 3.29 -21.41 -0.85
C PRO A 108 2.67 -21.89 0.47
N GLU A 109 3.48 -22.00 1.53
CA GLU A 109 2.99 -22.41 2.86
C GLU A 109 2.16 -21.29 3.50
N ALA A 110 2.51 -20.02 3.29
CA ALA A 110 1.70 -18.88 3.74
C ALA A 110 0.30 -18.89 3.08
N LEU A 111 0.24 -19.16 1.77
CA LEU A 111 -1.00 -19.21 1.00
C LEU A 111 -1.89 -20.38 1.43
N GLU A 112 -1.29 -21.54 1.72
CA GLU A 112 -2.03 -22.69 2.25
C GLU A 112 -2.61 -22.40 3.64
N LYS A 113 -1.81 -21.78 4.51
CA LYS A 113 -2.18 -21.55 5.91
C LYS A 113 -3.17 -20.40 6.11
N PHE A 114 -2.99 -19.30 5.42
CA PHE A 114 -3.75 -18.06 5.65
C PHE A 114 -4.67 -17.67 4.48
N GLY A 115 -4.50 -18.32 3.32
CA GLY A 115 -5.22 -17.96 2.11
C GLY A 115 -4.66 -16.72 1.42
N LEU A 116 -5.12 -16.51 0.18
CA LEU A 116 -4.61 -15.45 -0.69
C LEU A 116 -4.85 -14.05 -0.14
N ASP A 117 -6.00 -13.81 0.50
CA ASP A 117 -6.39 -12.46 0.90
C ASP A 117 -5.54 -11.94 2.07
N ALA A 118 -5.23 -12.79 3.05
CA ALA A 118 -4.30 -12.44 4.14
C ALA A 118 -2.89 -12.14 3.60
N VAL A 119 -2.40 -13.01 2.71
CA VAL A 119 -1.07 -12.83 2.08
C VAL A 119 -1.04 -11.55 1.24
N ARG A 120 -2.12 -11.21 0.51
CA ARG A 120 -2.22 -9.94 -0.23
C ARG A 120 -2.13 -8.72 0.69
N LEU A 121 -2.83 -8.73 1.82
CA LEU A 121 -2.78 -7.62 2.78
C LEU A 121 -1.38 -7.44 3.38
N MET A 122 -0.68 -8.53 3.69
CA MET A 122 0.74 -8.51 4.11
C MET A 122 1.64 -7.96 3.00
N VAL A 123 1.49 -8.44 1.76
CA VAL A 123 2.31 -7.98 0.64
C VAL A 123 2.13 -6.47 0.41
N ILE A 124 0.91 -5.95 0.52
CA ILE A 124 0.65 -4.50 0.43
C ILE A 124 1.49 -3.73 1.45
N GLN A 125 1.54 -4.18 2.71
CA GLN A 125 2.27 -3.55 3.82
C GLN A 125 3.74 -3.29 3.47
N TYR A 126 4.42 -4.32 2.94
CA TYR A 126 5.86 -4.30 2.69
C TYR A 126 6.26 -3.93 1.26
N SER A 127 5.29 -3.88 0.33
CA SER A 127 5.50 -3.57 -1.10
C SER A 127 6.15 -2.22 -1.41
N ARG A 128 6.39 -1.38 -0.40
CA ARG A 128 6.98 -0.05 -0.57
C ARG A 128 8.33 0.09 0.15
N SER A 129 8.47 -0.56 1.29
CA SER A 129 9.69 -0.55 2.10
C SER A 129 10.72 -1.56 1.58
N LEU A 130 10.30 -2.81 1.32
CA LEU A 130 11.21 -3.92 1.09
C LEU A 130 11.40 -4.24 -0.39
N LYS A 131 12.65 -4.51 -0.80
CA LYS A 131 12.98 -4.74 -2.21
C LYS A 131 12.38 -6.05 -2.72
N GLY A 132 12.43 -7.13 -1.94
CA GLY A 132 11.83 -8.41 -2.30
C GLY A 132 10.34 -8.29 -2.61
N PHE A 133 9.58 -7.63 -1.72
CA PHE A 133 8.14 -7.41 -1.92
C PHE A 133 7.83 -6.52 -3.12
N ARG A 134 8.65 -5.50 -3.41
CA ARG A 134 8.51 -4.71 -4.66
C ARG A 134 8.67 -5.57 -5.91
N LEU A 135 9.64 -6.49 -5.91
CA LEU A 135 9.86 -7.40 -7.03
C LEU A 135 8.72 -8.41 -7.14
N LEU A 136 8.24 -8.96 -6.02
CA LEU A 136 7.13 -9.90 -5.96
C LEU A 136 5.86 -9.31 -6.61
N VAL A 137 5.48 -8.09 -6.22
CA VAL A 137 4.33 -7.38 -6.81
C VAL A 137 4.49 -7.14 -8.31
N ALA A 138 5.72 -7.00 -8.80
CA ALA A 138 6.01 -6.79 -10.22
C ALA A 138 6.04 -8.09 -11.03
N SER A 139 6.31 -9.23 -10.40
CA SER A 139 6.48 -10.53 -11.07
C SER A 139 5.28 -11.46 -10.94
N ASP A 140 4.41 -11.27 -9.94
CA ASP A 140 3.29 -12.16 -9.64
C ASP A 140 1.96 -11.40 -9.69
N GLU A 141 1.15 -11.72 -10.70
CA GLU A 141 -0.14 -11.08 -10.97
C GLU A 141 -1.14 -11.21 -9.81
N ARG A 142 -0.98 -12.22 -8.94
CA ARG A 142 -1.84 -12.40 -7.77
C ARG A 142 -1.69 -11.24 -6.78
N PHE A 143 -0.54 -10.59 -6.77
CA PHE A 143 -0.19 -9.47 -5.88
C PHE A 143 -0.08 -8.12 -6.62
N ALA A 144 -0.37 -8.10 -7.92
CA ALA A 144 -0.43 -6.86 -8.67
C ALA A 144 -1.45 -5.90 -8.01
N PRO A 145 -1.20 -4.58 -8.02
CA PRO A 145 -2.11 -3.63 -7.40
C PRO A 145 -3.51 -3.72 -8.01
N SER A 146 -4.50 -4.12 -7.20
CA SER A 146 -5.89 -4.14 -7.61
C SER A 146 -6.45 -2.71 -7.72
N GLY A 147 -7.32 -2.49 -8.70
CA GLY A 147 -7.94 -1.20 -8.98
C GLY A 147 -7.59 -0.67 -10.38
N PRO A 148 -8.38 0.26 -10.92
CA PRO A 148 -8.05 0.88 -12.19
C PRO A 148 -6.64 1.48 -12.06
N ALA A 149 -5.78 1.17 -13.03
CA ALA A 149 -4.55 1.94 -13.23
C ALA A 149 -4.92 3.41 -13.05
N PRO A 150 -4.17 4.21 -12.26
CA PRO A 150 -4.49 5.61 -12.14
C PRO A 150 -4.68 6.10 -13.56
N THR A 151 -5.88 6.59 -13.87
CA THR A 151 -6.07 7.36 -15.08
C THR A 151 -5.15 8.54 -14.87
N THR A 152 -3.92 8.42 -15.35
CA THR A 152 -3.27 9.54 -15.98
C THR A 152 -4.26 9.90 -17.06
N ALA A 153 -5.20 10.78 -16.70
CA ALA A 153 -5.59 11.81 -17.63
C ALA A 153 -4.24 12.33 -18.12
N VAL A 154 -3.85 11.85 -19.29
CA VAL A 154 -2.81 12.48 -20.07
C VAL A 154 -3.36 13.89 -20.17
N ARG A 155 -2.88 14.79 -19.30
CA ARG A 155 -2.95 16.20 -19.62
C ARG A 155 -2.31 16.23 -20.99
N GLU A 156 -3.09 16.48 -22.03
CA GLU A 156 -2.55 16.83 -23.33
C GLU A 156 -1.60 17.98 -23.05
N ILE A 157 -0.32 17.65 -22.97
CA ILE A 157 0.71 18.63 -22.83
C ILE A 157 0.77 19.21 -24.23
N ASP A 158 0.16 20.38 -24.41
CA ASP A 158 0.42 21.20 -25.57
C ASP A 158 1.94 21.41 -25.66
N GLU A 159 2.57 20.67 -26.57
CA GLU A 159 4.02 20.66 -26.76
C GLU A 159 4.53 22.06 -27.13
N ALA A 160 3.70 22.89 -27.79
CA ALA A 160 4.04 24.27 -28.11
C ALA A 160 4.09 25.13 -26.84
N ALA A 161 3.17 24.93 -25.90
CA ALA A 161 3.18 25.63 -24.61
C ALA A 161 4.38 25.21 -23.73
N GLN A 162 4.80 23.94 -23.76
CA GLN A 162 6.01 23.50 -23.06
C GLN A 162 7.30 23.95 -23.73
N ALA A 163 7.36 23.97 -25.06
CA ALA A 163 8.49 24.50 -25.81
C ALA A 163 8.71 25.99 -25.49
N ALA A 164 7.64 26.79 -25.49
CA ALA A 164 7.69 28.21 -25.12
C ALA A 164 8.22 28.41 -23.69
N LYS A 165 7.79 27.57 -22.73
CA LYS A 165 8.26 27.63 -21.34
C LYS A 165 9.73 27.19 -21.17
N ARG A 166 10.22 26.27 -22.01
CA ARG A 166 11.63 25.84 -22.03
C ARG A 166 12.52 26.94 -22.63
N GLU A 167 12.08 27.60 -23.70
CA GLU A 167 12.79 28.72 -24.31
C GLU A 167 12.85 29.92 -23.36
N ALA A 168 11.74 30.27 -22.69
CA ALA A 168 11.72 31.33 -21.68
C ALA A 168 12.68 31.05 -20.50
N ARG A 169 12.81 29.77 -20.08
CA ARG A 169 13.77 29.38 -19.04
C ARG A 169 15.22 29.42 -19.51
N LYS A 170 15.50 29.09 -20.78
CA LYS A 170 16.84 29.21 -21.36
C LYS A 170 17.25 30.68 -21.47
N ALA A 171 16.37 31.55 -21.97
CA ALA A 171 16.62 32.98 -22.07
C ALA A 171 16.94 33.59 -20.70
N ARG A 172 16.10 33.31 -19.68
CA ARG A 172 16.33 33.80 -18.32
C ARG A 172 17.65 33.28 -17.72
N LYS A 173 18.00 32.01 -17.95
CA LYS A 173 19.29 31.46 -17.50
C LYS A 173 20.48 32.08 -18.23
N ALA A 174 20.34 32.45 -19.50
CA ALA A 174 21.40 33.10 -20.27
C ALA A 174 21.63 34.54 -19.78
N GLU A 175 20.55 35.29 -19.53
CA GLU A 175 20.63 36.64 -18.94
C GLU A 175 21.24 36.62 -17.54
N GLU A 176 20.85 35.66 -16.70
CA GLU A 176 21.39 35.53 -15.35
C GLU A 176 22.89 35.15 -15.36
N LYS A 177 23.32 34.31 -16.31
CA LYS A 177 24.74 34.00 -16.53
C LYS A 177 25.52 35.21 -17.05
N ALA A 178 24.97 35.98 -17.98
CA ALA A 178 25.61 37.17 -18.51
C ALA A 178 25.75 38.28 -17.44
N ALA A 179 24.73 38.45 -16.58
CA ALA A 179 24.78 39.36 -15.45
C ALA A 179 25.85 38.95 -14.42
N LYS A 180 25.93 37.65 -14.09
CA LYS A 180 26.96 37.11 -13.19
C LYS A 180 28.38 37.27 -13.75
N ALA A 181 28.57 37.07 -15.06
CA ALA A 181 29.86 37.26 -15.72
C ALA A 181 30.34 38.73 -15.70
N LYS A 182 29.43 39.70 -15.93
CA LYS A 182 29.75 41.14 -15.83
C LYS A 182 30.09 41.58 -14.40
N GLN A 183 29.54 40.90 -13.39
CA GLN A 183 29.80 41.21 -11.99
C GLN A 183 31.15 40.65 -11.49
N GLN A 184 31.63 39.55 -12.08
CA GLN A 184 32.94 38.95 -11.75
C GLN A 184 34.13 39.61 -12.46
N GLY A 185 33.95 40.24 -13.63
CA GLY A 185 35.01 40.97 -14.34
C GLY A 185 35.29 42.39 -13.83
N ARG A 186 34.65 42.81 -12.72
CA ARG A 186 34.76 44.16 -12.15
C ARG A 186 35.26 44.16 -10.70
N ARG A 187 35.91 43.07 -10.28
CA ARG A 187 36.65 42.93 -9.03
C ARG A 187 38.14 42.93 -9.28
#